data_AF-A0A1K2I8Q4-F1
#
_entry.id   AF-A0A1K2I8Q4-F1
#
_cell.length_a   1.000
_cell.length_b   1.000
_cell.length_c   1.000
_cell.angle_alpha   90.00
_cell.angle_beta   90.00
_cell.angle_gamma   90.00
#
_symmetry.space_group_name_H-M   'P 1'
#
loop_
_entity.id
_entity.type
_entity.pdbx_description
1 polymer ?
#
loop_
_entity_poly.entity_id
_entity_poly.type
_entity_poly.pdbx_seq_one_letter_code
_entity_poly.pdbx_strand_id
1 'polypeptide(L)'
;MRLWVTGYRSYELGVFNANDLKLKIIKAALRAALIDQFNQGLAWVISGGQLGTEQWGLEVATDLKKDYPELQTALMLPFADFGQNWNETNQAALALVRSQVDFAAAISQQPYRSPQQLRNYQTFMLTHTEGALVVYDSTAPGKTHYVVDAIERYRQQHNYQLTTLDFDDLQDVANNYGQDQENGLQAD
;
A
#
# COMPACT_ATOMS: atom_id res chain seq x y z
N MET A 1 -9.51 6.92 12.12
CA MET A 1 -8.10 6.53 12.02
C MET A 1 -7.61 6.71 10.59
N ARG A 2 -6.38 7.16 10.40
CA ARG A 2 -5.65 7.35 9.15
C ARG A 2 -4.51 6.34 9.13
N LEU A 3 -4.53 5.46 8.15
CA LEU A 3 -3.59 4.34 8.04
C LEU A 3 -2.68 4.55 6.84
N TRP A 4 -1.37 4.46 7.07
CA TRP A 4 -0.38 4.44 6.01
C TRP A 4 -0.27 3.04 5.42
N VAL A 5 -0.65 2.85 4.15
CA VAL A 5 -0.38 1.59 3.45
C VAL A 5 0.93 1.71 2.67
N THR A 6 1.85 0.77 2.89
CA THR A 6 3.14 0.72 2.18
C THR A 6 3.70 -0.70 2.15
N GLY A 7 4.87 -0.92 1.55
CA GLY A 7 5.47 -2.24 1.48
C GLY A 7 6.40 -2.42 0.30
N TYR A 8 6.64 -3.67 -0.05
CA TYR A 8 7.46 -4.04 -1.20
C TYR A 8 7.04 -3.36 -2.50
N ARG A 9 8.06 -3.05 -3.30
CA ARG A 9 7.90 -2.64 -4.68
C ARG A 9 7.57 -3.84 -5.54
N SER A 10 6.89 -3.61 -6.65
CA SER A 10 6.45 -4.68 -7.56
C SER A 10 7.60 -5.61 -8.00
N TYR A 11 8.79 -5.06 -8.27
CA TYR A 11 9.96 -5.84 -8.64
C TYR A 11 10.55 -6.66 -7.48
N GLU A 12 10.33 -6.27 -6.22
CA GLU A 12 10.81 -7.02 -5.04
C GLU A 12 9.97 -8.29 -4.83
N LEU A 13 8.71 -8.26 -5.26
CA LEU A 13 7.79 -9.40 -5.23
C LEU A 13 7.78 -10.21 -6.55
N GLY A 14 8.50 -9.74 -7.56
CA GLY A 14 8.51 -10.35 -8.89
C GLY A 14 7.16 -10.28 -9.61
N VAL A 15 6.36 -9.24 -9.34
CA VAL A 15 5.03 -9.04 -9.93
C VAL A 15 5.11 -7.95 -11.00
N PHE A 16 4.87 -8.31 -12.26
CA PHE A 16 5.07 -7.40 -13.40
C PHE A 16 3.83 -7.19 -14.28
N ASN A 17 2.77 -7.94 -14.06
CA ASN A 17 1.55 -7.85 -14.85
C ASN A 17 0.30 -7.91 -13.96
N ALA A 18 -0.81 -7.36 -14.46
CA ALA A 18 -2.05 -7.23 -13.70
C ALA A 18 -2.80 -8.57 -13.48
N ASN A 19 -2.47 -9.61 -14.23
CA ASN A 19 -3.14 -10.92 -14.16
C ASN A 19 -2.40 -11.93 -13.29
N ASP A 20 -1.27 -11.54 -12.69
CA ASP A 20 -0.44 -12.40 -11.86
C ASP A 20 -1.22 -12.90 -10.64
N LEU A 21 -1.16 -14.21 -10.39
CA LEU A 21 -1.81 -14.83 -9.24
C LEU A 21 -1.29 -14.25 -7.93
N LYS A 22 0.01 -13.93 -7.84
CA LYS A 22 0.60 -13.28 -6.66
C LYS A 22 -0.06 -11.94 -6.38
N LEU A 23 -0.34 -11.16 -7.43
CA LEU A 23 -1.01 -9.87 -7.27
C LEU A 23 -2.42 -10.04 -6.70
N LYS A 24 -3.17 -11.05 -7.16
CA LYS A 24 -4.50 -11.36 -6.63
C LYS A 24 -4.44 -11.71 -5.14
N ILE A 25 -3.48 -12.54 -4.74
CA ILE A 25 -3.26 -12.93 -3.34
C ILE A 25 -2.89 -11.71 -2.49
N ILE A 26 -1.94 -10.88 -2.94
CA ILE A 26 -1.53 -9.66 -2.23
C ILE A 26 -2.72 -8.70 -2.05
N LYS A 27 -3.53 -8.50 -3.10
CA LYS A 27 -4.72 -7.65 -3.01
C LYS A 27 -5.79 -8.24 -2.08
N ALA A 28 -5.97 -9.55 -2.07
CA ALA A 28 -6.88 -10.22 -1.14
C ALA A 28 -6.43 -10.03 0.32
N ALA A 29 -5.12 -10.21 0.59
CA ALA A 29 -4.54 -9.98 1.91
C ALA A 29 -4.70 -8.52 2.37
N LEU A 30 -4.38 -7.56 1.49
CA LEU A 30 -4.60 -6.14 1.75
C LEU A 30 -6.09 -5.82 2.01
N ARG A 31 -7.01 -6.44 1.27
CA ARG A 31 -8.46 -6.23 1.44
C ARG A 31 -8.91 -6.72 2.82
N ALA A 32 -8.51 -7.92 3.21
CA ALA A 32 -8.84 -8.49 4.52
C ALA A 32 -8.29 -7.60 5.65
N ALA A 33 -7.00 -7.25 5.57
CA ALA A 33 -6.37 -6.38 6.57
C ALA A 33 -7.05 -5.00 6.67
N LEU A 34 -7.42 -4.38 5.54
CA LEU A 34 -8.13 -3.11 5.56
C LEU A 34 -9.53 -3.23 6.18
N ILE A 35 -10.27 -4.31 5.90
CA ILE A 35 -11.57 -4.59 6.53
C ILE A 35 -11.42 -4.72 8.05
N ASP A 36 -10.39 -5.41 8.55
CA ASP A 36 -10.14 -5.51 9.99
C ASP A 36 -9.82 -4.16 10.61
N GLN A 37 -9.15 -3.27 9.87
CA GLN A 37 -8.87 -1.91 10.31
C GLN A 37 -10.13 -1.02 10.32
N PHE A 38 -11.10 -1.26 9.41
CA PHE A 38 -12.42 -0.61 9.45
C PHE A 38 -13.19 -0.91 10.71
N ASN A 39 -13.18 -2.17 11.15
CA ASN A 39 -13.79 -2.56 12.41
C ASN A 39 -13.16 -1.85 13.62
N GLN A 40 -11.97 -1.27 13.44
CA GLN A 40 -11.23 -0.48 14.43
C GLN A 40 -11.31 1.05 14.17
N GLY A 41 -12.19 1.49 13.26
CA GLY A 41 -12.43 2.92 12.99
C GLY A 41 -11.51 3.53 11.93
N LEU A 42 -11.01 2.74 10.97
CA LEU A 42 -10.37 3.26 9.76
C LEU A 42 -11.31 4.23 9.03
N ALA A 43 -10.77 5.40 8.70
CA ALA A 43 -11.48 6.45 7.96
C ALA A 43 -10.70 6.91 6.73
N TRP A 44 -9.36 6.80 6.77
CA TRP A 44 -8.50 7.19 5.66
C TRP A 44 -7.43 6.13 5.39
N VAL A 45 -7.28 5.75 4.13
CA VAL A 45 -6.08 5.07 3.62
C VAL A 45 -5.20 6.11 2.92
N ILE A 46 -4.00 6.32 3.44
CA ILE A 46 -3.02 7.25 2.89
C ILE A 46 -1.82 6.44 2.40
N SER A 47 -1.37 6.69 1.17
CA SER A 47 -0.28 5.92 0.58
C SER A 47 0.52 6.78 -0.40
N GLY A 48 1.66 6.24 -0.83
CA GLY A 48 2.51 6.86 -1.85
C GLY A 48 2.19 6.38 -3.26
N GLY A 49 3.01 6.86 -4.19
CA GLY A 49 2.88 6.51 -5.61
C GLY A 49 3.77 5.37 -6.06
N GLN A 50 4.56 4.74 -5.19
CA GLN A 50 5.57 3.77 -5.61
C GLN A 50 4.92 2.52 -6.26
N LEU A 51 5.51 2.04 -7.36
CA LEU A 51 5.07 0.79 -8.00
C LEU A 51 5.14 -0.38 -7.01
N GLY A 52 4.04 -1.11 -6.85
CA GLY A 52 3.89 -2.19 -5.88
C GLY A 52 2.80 -1.90 -4.86
N THR A 53 3.05 -2.28 -3.60
CA THR A 53 2.06 -2.26 -2.51
C THR A 53 1.39 -0.91 -2.32
N GLU A 54 2.10 0.21 -2.50
CA GLU A 54 1.52 1.54 -2.31
C GLU A 54 0.36 1.83 -3.27
N GLN A 55 0.54 1.55 -4.57
CA GLN A 55 -0.51 1.71 -5.58
C GLN A 55 -1.61 0.65 -5.40
N TRP A 56 -1.24 -0.62 -5.18
CA TRP A 56 -2.24 -1.69 -4.99
C TRP A 56 -3.11 -1.46 -3.75
N GLY A 57 -2.54 -0.93 -2.68
CA GLY A 57 -3.27 -0.56 -1.46
C GLY A 57 -4.33 0.50 -1.74
N LEU A 58 -4.01 1.52 -2.55
CA LEU A 58 -4.98 2.55 -2.94
C LEU A 58 -6.06 1.99 -3.88
N GLU A 59 -5.71 1.11 -4.81
CA GLU A 59 -6.69 0.43 -5.66
C GLU A 59 -7.68 -0.40 -4.83
N VAL A 60 -7.17 -1.21 -3.89
CA VAL A 60 -8.00 -2.03 -2.99
C VAL A 60 -8.87 -1.15 -2.09
N ALA A 61 -8.29 -0.10 -1.50
CA ALA A 61 -9.04 0.82 -0.65
C ALA A 61 -10.14 1.55 -1.44
N THR A 62 -9.86 1.97 -2.68
CA THR A 62 -10.86 2.60 -3.54
C THR A 62 -11.99 1.64 -3.89
N ASP A 63 -11.68 0.37 -4.18
CA ASP A 63 -12.71 -0.64 -4.44
C ASP A 63 -13.60 -0.89 -3.21
N LEU A 64 -13.00 -0.94 -2.01
CA LEU A 64 -13.72 -1.10 -0.75
C LEU A 64 -14.73 0.00 -0.48
N LYS A 65 -14.60 1.19 -1.08
CA LYS A 65 -15.59 2.28 -0.94
C LYS A 65 -17.00 1.93 -1.43
N LYS A 66 -17.14 0.90 -2.26
CA LYS A 66 -18.46 0.37 -2.66
C LYS A 66 -19.23 -0.18 -1.45
N ASP A 67 -18.50 -0.79 -0.53
CA ASP A 67 -19.03 -1.41 0.69
C ASP A 67 -18.93 -0.45 1.89
N TYR A 68 -17.92 0.42 1.91
CA TYR A 68 -17.59 1.38 2.98
C TYR A 68 -17.52 2.83 2.44
N PRO A 69 -18.66 3.46 2.09
CA PRO A 69 -18.69 4.74 1.39
C PRO A 69 -18.08 5.93 2.16
N GLU A 70 -17.94 5.81 3.49
CA GLU A 70 -17.29 6.79 4.35
C GLU A 70 -15.75 6.76 4.28
N LEU A 71 -15.16 5.70 3.71
CA LEU A 71 -13.72 5.61 3.53
C LEU A 71 -13.23 6.68 2.57
N GLN A 72 -12.14 7.33 2.95
CA GLN A 72 -11.43 8.27 2.11
C GLN A 72 -10.03 7.75 1.75
N THR A 73 -9.55 8.07 0.56
CA THR A 73 -8.23 7.65 0.06
C THR A 73 -7.37 8.85 -0.33
N ALA A 74 -6.07 8.79 -0.01
CA ALA A 74 -5.12 9.86 -0.30
C ALA A 74 -3.82 9.34 -0.91
N LEU A 75 -3.44 9.87 -2.07
CA LEU A 75 -2.15 9.68 -2.73
C LEU A 75 -1.21 10.84 -2.41
N MET A 76 -0.12 10.55 -1.69
CA MET A 76 0.89 11.55 -1.33
C MET A 76 2.20 11.26 -2.07
N LEU A 77 2.64 12.18 -2.92
CA LEU A 77 3.91 12.06 -3.64
C LEU A 77 5.02 12.83 -2.90
N PRO A 78 6.26 12.31 -2.87
CA PRO A 78 7.37 13.03 -2.24
C PRO A 78 7.74 14.32 -2.98
N PHE A 79 7.52 14.38 -4.30
CA PHE A 79 7.86 15.50 -5.18
C PHE A 79 7.00 15.52 -6.45
N ALA A 80 7.02 16.63 -7.19
CA ALA A 80 6.04 16.93 -8.24
C ALA A 80 6.14 16.04 -9.49
N ASP A 81 7.35 15.64 -9.88
CA ASP A 81 7.63 14.85 -11.09
C ASP A 81 7.83 13.36 -10.79
N PHE A 82 7.21 12.87 -9.71
CA PHE A 82 7.30 11.48 -9.31
C PHE A 82 6.76 10.54 -10.40
N GLY A 83 7.59 9.56 -10.78
CA GLY A 83 7.25 8.58 -11.81
C GLY A 83 7.49 9.04 -13.26
N GLN A 84 7.95 10.27 -13.52
CA GLN A 84 8.14 10.79 -14.90
C GLN A 84 9.09 9.95 -15.77
N ASN A 85 10.05 9.24 -15.13
CA ASN A 85 11.06 8.43 -15.80
C ASN A 85 10.64 6.95 -15.95
N TRP A 86 9.41 6.59 -15.58
CA TRP A 86 8.90 5.23 -15.78
C TRP A 86 8.44 5.02 -17.22
N ASN A 87 8.25 3.76 -17.63
CA ASN A 87 7.62 3.46 -18.91
C ASN A 87 6.14 3.90 -18.94
N GLU A 88 5.56 3.99 -20.13
CA GLU A 88 4.19 4.47 -20.34
C GLU A 88 3.16 3.67 -19.52
N THR A 89 3.31 2.35 -19.44
CA THR A 89 2.42 1.48 -18.66
C THR A 89 2.39 1.87 -17.19
N ASN A 90 3.56 2.09 -16.58
CA ASN A 90 3.70 2.45 -15.17
C ASN A 90 3.26 3.90 -14.90
N GLN A 91 3.47 4.82 -15.85
CA GLN A 91 2.93 6.18 -15.76
C GLN A 91 1.40 6.16 -15.82
N ALA A 92 0.82 5.37 -16.72
CA ALA A 92 -0.62 5.20 -16.83
C ALA A 92 -1.23 4.59 -15.56
N ALA A 93 -0.57 3.60 -14.96
CA ALA A 93 -0.99 3.02 -13.68
C ALA A 93 -1.05 4.07 -12.56
N LEU A 94 0.01 4.88 -12.40
CA LEU A 94 0.02 5.97 -11.40
C LEU A 94 -1.06 7.02 -11.69
N ALA A 95 -1.25 7.39 -12.96
CA ALA A 95 -2.28 8.34 -13.36
C ALA A 95 -3.69 7.84 -13.06
N LEU A 96 -3.95 6.54 -13.30
CA LEU A 96 -5.21 5.90 -12.98
C LEU A 96 -5.49 5.95 -11.47
N VAL A 97 -4.53 5.51 -10.64
CA VAL A 97 -4.65 5.60 -9.17
C VAL A 97 -4.94 7.04 -8.74
N ARG A 98 -4.19 8.01 -9.29
CA ARG A 98 -4.38 9.44 -8.98
C ARG A 98 -5.79 9.94 -9.32
N SER A 99 -6.41 9.45 -10.40
CA SER A 99 -7.77 9.85 -10.80
C SER A 99 -8.88 9.23 -9.94
N GLN A 100 -8.57 8.18 -9.18
CA GLN A 100 -9.54 7.40 -8.42
C GLN A 100 -9.58 7.76 -6.93
N VAL A 101 -8.48 8.30 -6.38
CA VAL A 101 -8.40 8.69 -4.97
C VAL A 101 -9.14 10.00 -4.67
N ASP A 102 -9.60 10.18 -3.44
CA ASP A 102 -10.29 11.41 -3.01
C ASP A 102 -9.37 12.63 -2.93
N PHE A 103 -8.10 12.39 -2.60
CA PHE A 103 -7.10 13.44 -2.49
C PHE A 103 -5.77 13.00 -3.10
N ALA A 104 -5.13 13.89 -3.86
CA ALA A 104 -3.79 13.66 -4.38
C ALA A 104 -2.94 14.93 -4.33
N ALA A 105 -1.76 14.85 -3.72
CA ALA A 105 -0.85 15.99 -3.64
C ALA A 105 0.62 15.55 -3.58
N ALA A 106 1.52 16.47 -3.94
CA ALA A 106 2.95 16.33 -3.69
C ALA A 106 3.37 17.15 -2.47
N ILE A 107 4.17 16.57 -1.59
CA ILE A 107 4.72 17.24 -0.41
C ILE A 107 5.69 18.35 -0.83
N SER A 108 6.54 18.06 -1.82
CA SER A 108 7.34 19.06 -2.50
C SER A 108 6.71 19.40 -3.86
N GLN A 109 6.39 20.67 -4.07
CA GLN A 109 5.97 21.18 -5.40
C GLN A 109 7.14 21.29 -6.39
N GLN A 110 8.38 21.05 -5.94
CA GLN A 110 9.56 21.00 -6.79
C GLN A 110 9.78 19.59 -7.35
N PRO A 111 10.43 19.48 -8.53
CA PRO A 111 11.01 18.23 -9.04
C PRO A 111 11.92 17.52 -8.03
N TYR A 112 12.30 16.27 -8.30
CA TYR A 112 13.33 15.59 -7.50
C TYR A 112 14.64 16.37 -7.51
N ARG A 113 15.13 16.70 -6.32
CA ARG A 113 16.39 17.41 -6.06
C ARG A 113 17.32 16.63 -5.15
N SER A 114 16.80 15.96 -4.13
CA SER A 114 17.65 15.23 -3.19
C SER A 114 16.88 14.17 -2.38
N PRO A 115 17.59 13.21 -1.75
CA PRO A 115 16.98 12.26 -0.82
C PRO A 115 16.23 12.88 0.35
N GLN A 116 16.42 14.17 0.65
CA GLN A 116 15.67 14.86 1.68
C GLN A 116 14.16 14.87 1.40
N GLN A 117 13.74 14.91 0.13
CA GLN A 117 12.31 14.86 -0.22
C GLN A 117 11.68 13.52 0.16
N LEU A 118 12.42 12.41 0.05
CA LEU A 118 11.96 11.10 0.48
C LEU A 118 11.87 11.01 2.01
N ARG A 119 12.82 11.60 2.74
CA ARG A 119 12.76 11.69 4.22
C ARG A 119 11.61 12.57 4.70
N ASN A 120 11.36 13.68 4.02
CA ASN A 120 10.23 14.56 4.30
C ASN A 120 8.91 13.82 4.06
N TYR A 121 8.82 13.02 3.00
CA TYR A 121 7.67 12.15 2.76
C TYR A 121 7.47 11.15 3.89
N GLN A 122 8.49 10.39 4.27
CA GLN A 122 8.38 9.44 5.37
C GLN A 122 7.96 10.13 6.69
N THR A 123 8.54 11.29 6.99
CA THR A 123 8.16 12.08 8.17
C THR A 123 6.71 12.52 8.11
N PHE A 124 6.26 13.04 6.96
CA PHE A 124 4.87 13.43 6.76
C PHE A 124 3.92 12.26 6.99
N MET A 125 4.20 11.09 6.42
CA MET A 125 3.35 9.91 6.58
C MET A 125 3.27 9.51 8.06
N LEU A 126 4.40 9.41 8.76
CA LEU A 126 4.45 9.06 10.17
C LEU A 126 3.68 10.05 11.06
N THR A 127 3.82 11.36 10.84
CA THR A 127 3.19 12.38 11.70
C THR A 127 1.73 12.68 11.35
N HIS A 128 1.22 12.18 10.22
CA HIS A 128 -0.16 12.43 9.75
C HIS A 128 -1.01 11.15 9.68
N THR A 129 -0.50 10.03 10.17
CA THR A 129 -1.23 8.77 10.31
C THR A 129 -1.14 8.28 11.75
N GLU A 130 -2.05 7.38 12.15
CA GLU A 130 -2.03 6.75 13.47
C GLU A 130 -1.45 5.32 13.44
N GLY A 131 -1.23 4.77 12.25
CA GLY A 131 -0.59 3.48 12.08
C GLY A 131 -0.20 3.20 10.65
N ALA A 132 0.49 2.09 10.44
CA ALA A 132 0.88 1.59 9.14
C ALA A 132 0.45 0.13 8.93
N LEU A 133 0.02 -0.18 7.72
CA LEU A 133 -0.13 -1.54 7.20
C LEU A 133 0.96 -1.77 6.15
N VAL A 134 1.83 -2.74 6.40
CA VAL A 134 3.03 -2.95 5.60
C VAL A 134 3.10 -4.37 5.06
N VAL A 135 3.14 -4.53 3.73
CA VAL A 135 3.51 -5.83 3.13
C VAL A 135 5.03 -5.96 3.18
N TYR A 136 5.53 -6.81 4.09
CA TYR A 136 6.95 -6.92 4.42
C TYR A 136 7.27 -8.21 5.15
N ASP A 137 8.39 -8.83 4.80
CA ASP A 137 8.95 -9.99 5.48
C ASP A 137 10.40 -9.70 5.94
N SER A 138 10.66 -9.95 7.23
CA SER A 138 11.97 -9.68 7.82
C SER A 138 13.10 -10.55 7.28
N THR A 139 12.79 -11.71 6.72
CA THR A 139 13.75 -12.63 6.09
C THR A 139 14.16 -12.18 4.68
N ALA A 140 13.37 -11.29 4.06
CA ALA A 140 13.62 -10.72 2.73
C ALA A 140 13.52 -9.18 2.74
N PRO A 141 14.39 -8.46 3.45
CA PRO A 141 14.17 -7.05 3.82
C PRO A 141 14.02 -6.07 2.65
N GLY A 142 14.67 -6.32 1.51
CA GLY A 142 14.61 -5.43 0.35
C GLY A 142 14.93 -3.96 0.67
N LYS A 143 14.31 -3.02 -0.03
CA LYS A 143 14.34 -1.58 0.28
C LYS A 143 13.26 -1.18 1.29
N THR A 144 12.25 -2.02 1.48
CA THR A 144 11.14 -1.77 2.40
C THR A 144 11.60 -1.66 3.85
N HIS A 145 12.70 -2.32 4.23
CA HIS A 145 13.25 -2.20 5.59
C HIS A 145 13.52 -0.75 6.03
N TYR A 146 13.92 0.15 5.12
CA TYR A 146 14.13 1.57 5.46
C TYR A 146 12.85 2.25 5.96
N VAL A 147 11.69 1.80 5.49
CA VAL A 147 10.38 2.30 5.93
C VAL A 147 9.98 1.65 7.25
N VAL A 148 10.13 0.32 7.36
CA VAL A 148 9.81 -0.43 8.58
C VAL A 148 10.67 0.05 9.76
N ASP A 149 11.97 0.19 9.58
CA ASP A 149 12.89 0.72 10.58
C ASP A 149 12.48 2.12 11.06
N ALA A 150 11.98 2.98 10.16
CA ALA A 150 11.55 4.31 10.52
C ALA A 150 10.23 4.29 11.33
N ILE A 151 9.30 3.41 10.95
CA ILE A 151 8.07 3.17 11.72
C ILE A 151 8.43 2.65 13.10
N GLU A 152 9.31 1.65 13.23
CA GLU A 152 9.67 1.10 14.53
C GLU A 152 10.37 2.13 15.43
N ARG A 153 11.28 2.94 14.88
CA ARG A 153 11.87 4.07 15.63
C ARG A 153 10.80 5.08 16.08
N TYR A 154 9.81 5.37 15.24
CA TYR A 154 8.72 6.29 15.58
C TYR A 154 7.85 5.73 16.72
N ARG A 155 7.53 4.44 16.68
CA ARG A 155 6.72 3.73 17.69
C ARG A 155 7.36 3.66 19.07
N GLN A 156 8.69 3.76 19.17
CA GLN A 156 9.38 3.84 20.47
C GLN A 156 8.99 5.08 21.28
N GLN A 157 8.50 6.14 20.62
CA GLN A 157 8.19 7.42 21.24
C GLN A 157 6.72 7.85 21.07
N HIS A 158 5.95 7.13 20.24
CA HIS A 158 4.60 7.47 19.87
C HIS A 158 3.70 6.24 19.89
N ASN A 159 2.44 6.41 20.28
CA ASN A 159 1.42 5.36 20.14
C ASN A 159 1.01 5.24 18.67
N TYR A 160 1.82 4.53 17.90
CA TYR A 160 1.63 4.32 16.46
C TYR A 160 1.49 2.83 16.19
N GLN A 161 0.48 2.42 15.44
CA GLN A 161 0.21 1.00 15.18
C GLN A 161 1.04 0.52 13.98
N LEU A 162 1.45 -0.74 14.00
CA LEU A 162 2.07 -1.40 12.84
C LEU A 162 1.43 -2.77 12.69
N THR A 163 0.78 -2.97 11.55
CA THR A 163 0.35 -4.27 11.06
C THR A 163 1.24 -4.65 9.90
N THR A 164 1.76 -5.87 9.93
CA THR A 164 2.59 -6.42 8.86
C THR A 164 1.86 -7.57 8.20
N LEU A 165 1.96 -7.65 6.88
CA LEU A 165 1.59 -8.82 6.08
C LEU A 165 2.89 -9.44 5.55
N ASP A 166 3.34 -10.51 6.18
CA ASP A 166 4.57 -11.21 5.81
C ASP A 166 4.31 -12.34 4.79
N PHE A 167 5.32 -13.15 4.47
CA PHE A 167 5.12 -14.22 3.51
C PHE A 167 4.28 -15.38 4.01
N ASP A 168 4.24 -15.63 5.33
CA ASP A 168 3.38 -16.66 5.91
C ASP A 168 1.91 -16.21 5.81
N ASP A 169 1.61 -14.94 6.12
CA ASP A 169 0.28 -14.36 5.93
C ASP A 169 -0.20 -14.47 4.47
N LEU A 170 0.69 -14.13 3.52
CA LEU A 170 0.36 -14.23 2.09
C LEU A 170 0.16 -15.69 1.65
N GLN A 171 0.88 -16.64 2.23
CA GLN A 171 0.72 -18.07 1.93
C GLN A 171 -0.61 -18.60 2.47
N ASP A 172 -1.03 -18.18 3.66
CA ASP A 172 -2.33 -18.54 4.22
C ASP A 172 -3.48 -18.03 3.35
N VAL A 173 -3.39 -16.77 2.89
CA VAL A 173 -4.35 -16.22 1.93
C VAL A 173 -4.33 -17.02 0.62
N ALA A 174 -3.16 -17.43 0.12
CA ALA A 174 -3.06 -18.23 -1.10
C ALA A 174 -3.74 -19.60 -0.97
N ASN A 175 -3.57 -20.27 0.17
CA ASN A 175 -4.18 -21.57 0.47
C ASN A 175 -5.71 -21.48 0.46
N ASN A 176 -6.26 -20.43 1.10
CA ASN A 176 -7.71 -20.20 1.14
C ASN A 176 -8.26 -19.80 -0.25
N TYR A 177 -7.52 -18.97 -0.99
CA TYR A 177 -7.92 -18.54 -2.33
C TYR A 177 -8.02 -19.71 -3.32
N GLY A 178 -7.14 -20.72 -3.19
CA GLY A 178 -7.21 -21.96 -3.97
C GLY A 178 -8.45 -22.79 -3.66
N GLN A 179 -8.81 -22.91 -2.37
CA GLN A 179 -9.98 -23.67 -1.93
C GLN A 179 -11.30 -23.05 -2.38
N ASP A 180 -11.43 -21.72 -2.36
CA ASP A 180 -12.64 -21.03 -2.82
C ASP A 180 -12.86 -21.18 -4.34
N GLN A 181 -11.79 -21.22 -5.12
CA GLN A 181 -11.85 -21.49 -6.57
C GLN A 181 -12.28 -22.94 -6.83
N GLU A 182 -11.73 -23.92 -6.11
CA GLU A 182 -12.08 -25.34 -6.25
C GLU A 182 -13.51 -25.64 -5.79
N ASN A 183 -13.97 -25.00 -4.71
CA ASN A 183 -15.33 -25.16 -4.20
C ASN A 183 -16.37 -24.49 -5.12
N GLY A 184 -16.04 -23.33 -5.71
CA GLY A 184 -16.90 -22.67 -6.69
C GLY A 184 -17.07 -23.49 -7.98
N LEU A 185 -16.01 -24.17 -8.44
CA LEU A 185 -16.05 -25.05 -9.61
C LEU A 185 -16.79 -26.38 -9.38
N GLN A 186 -16.94 -26.80 -8.12
CA GLN A 186 -17.70 -28.01 -7.75
C GLN A 186 -19.18 -27.72 -7.44
N ALA A 187 -19.55 -26.45 -7.29
CA ALA A 187 -20.91 -26.01 -7.01
C ALA A 187 -21.73 -25.66 -8.28
N ASP A 188 -21.09 -25.68 -9.45
CA ASP A 188 -21.69 -25.54 -10.80
C ASP A 188 -21.84 -26.92 -11.49
#